data_AF-A0A6G0U4U9-F1
#
_entry.id   AF-A0A6G0U4U9-F1
#
_cell.length_a   1.000
_cell.length_b   1.000
_cell.length_c   1.000
_cell.angle_alpha   90.00
_cell.angle_beta   90.00
_cell.angle_gamma   90.00
#
_symmetry.space_group_name_H-M   'P 1'
#
loop_
_entity.id
_entity.type
_entity.pdbx_description
1 polymer ?
#
loop_
_entity_poly.entity_id
_entity_poly.type
_entity_poly.pdbx_seq_one_letter_code
_entity_poly.pdbx_strand_id
1 'polypeptide(L)'
;MIYRFTQNNEILNYIHASDPKSNEFLSSDLLVKLGKMYQPYTTNDLIEVLKNQCLIGKSLFLDNLTLSDLHLQINNYGYTIDNVKKINELVMVIPVSSASAERSLSTMRRVKTYFRSTMKSSRLNTLLKDPTAVLEEYYINVADQFTLSNDPSTFCMLTNLPHDMIEFLIQKGPMQPLREDLPQSKFPPNKQNRSFQTNWYWKIMPGNIHVRRDWLSYSIVNDTMYCHSCIIFGRNVKKAWVKDGFSAWHKAIECMTLHEISEAHVSAALKLKLRQTALPIILLMRENELQNKMYNREIVKALIDVSLFFAQNCVAFRGNRNSWSNIGNQGYGNVSERLLALHDSPITTGEQMFKIFELICKELNLVWINYLVGQSHDGAQNMRGQYNGLQTLTKENCPTAIFVWCCAHSLDPVDLFGNLETLYNFICGSKKKVAYYKAMRKNCSSNKQQGRRLKRVSTT
;
A
#
# COMPACT_ATOMS: atom_id res chain seq x y z
N MET A 1 28.17 -7.66 6.63
CA MET A 1 27.23 -7.16 5.60
C MET A 1 27.79 -5.90 4.90
N ILE A 2 29.12 -5.85 4.67
CA ILE A 2 29.84 -4.72 4.02
C ILE A 2 30.42 -5.15 2.65
N TYR A 3 30.38 -6.43 2.32
CA TYR A 3 31.06 -7.02 1.16
C TYR A 3 30.29 -6.96 -0.17
N ARG A 4 29.13 -6.30 -0.25
CA ARG A 4 28.26 -6.43 -1.44
C ARG A 4 28.63 -5.51 -2.61
N PHE A 5 29.45 -4.48 -2.40
CA PHE A 5 29.77 -3.49 -3.45
C PHE A 5 31.24 -3.08 -3.56
N THR A 6 32.10 -3.46 -2.61
CA THR A 6 33.46 -2.89 -2.50
C THR A 6 34.57 -3.67 -3.20
N GLN A 7 34.33 -4.89 -3.67
CA GLN A 7 35.42 -5.73 -4.22
C GLN A 7 35.27 -6.16 -5.68
N ASN A 8 34.15 -5.91 -6.37
CA ASN A 8 33.92 -6.46 -7.73
C ASN A 8 33.09 -5.58 -8.65
N ASN A 9 33.21 -4.24 -8.60
CA ASN A 9 32.64 -3.40 -9.65
C ASN A 9 33.76 -2.77 -10.46
N GLU A 10 34.08 -3.37 -11.60
CA GLU A 10 34.99 -2.84 -12.63
C GLU A 10 34.68 -1.36 -12.94
N ILE A 11 33.40 -0.98 -12.87
CA ILE A 11 32.91 0.40 -13.02
C ILE A 11 33.54 1.36 -12.00
N LEU A 12 33.59 1.00 -10.70
CA LEU A 12 34.19 1.85 -9.66
C LEU A 12 35.69 2.02 -9.87
N ASN A 13 36.35 0.98 -10.42
CA ASN A 13 37.76 1.01 -10.81
C ASN A 13 38.02 1.79 -12.11
N TYR A 14 37.00 2.28 -12.82
CA TYR A 14 37.18 3.10 -14.01
C TYR A 14 36.72 4.55 -13.79
N ILE A 15 35.82 4.79 -12.83
CA ILE A 15 35.28 6.12 -12.50
C ILE A 15 36.38 7.09 -12.07
N HIS A 16 37.43 6.63 -11.37
CA HIS A 16 38.51 7.51 -10.91
C HIS A 16 39.30 8.12 -12.08
N ALA A 17 39.23 7.57 -13.29
CA ALA A 17 39.83 8.18 -14.48
C ALA A 17 39.06 9.43 -14.95
N SER A 18 37.86 9.68 -14.42
CA SER A 18 37.07 10.89 -14.68
C SER A 18 37.20 11.93 -13.57
N ASP A 19 37.89 11.63 -12.47
CA ASP A 19 38.10 12.56 -11.35
C ASP A 19 39.35 13.43 -11.60
N PRO A 20 39.22 14.77 -11.72
CA PRO A 20 40.35 15.69 -11.89
C PRO A 20 41.42 15.63 -10.79
N LYS A 21 41.10 15.06 -9.63
CA LYS A 21 42.04 14.92 -8.49
C LYS A 21 42.80 13.59 -8.49
N SER A 22 42.47 12.70 -9.42
CA SER A 22 43.05 11.37 -9.51
C SER A 22 44.36 11.36 -10.29
N ASN A 23 45.33 10.58 -9.84
CA ASN A 23 46.60 10.38 -10.56
C ASN A 23 46.40 9.76 -11.96
N GLU A 24 45.24 9.14 -12.21
CA GLU A 24 44.89 8.53 -13.50
C GLU A 24 43.83 9.33 -14.27
N PHE A 25 43.67 10.62 -13.97
CA PHE A 25 42.74 11.51 -14.66
C PHE A 25 42.94 11.49 -16.18
N LEU A 26 41.83 11.35 -16.92
CA LEU A 26 41.77 11.20 -18.38
C LEU A 26 42.64 10.04 -18.91
N SER A 27 42.81 8.97 -18.14
CA SER A 27 43.43 7.74 -18.63
C SER A 27 42.58 7.13 -19.74
N SER A 28 43.09 7.16 -20.97
CA SER A 28 42.33 6.75 -22.14
C SER A 28 41.92 5.28 -22.10
N ASP A 29 42.75 4.41 -21.53
CA ASP A 29 42.46 2.97 -21.46
C ASP A 29 41.31 2.65 -20.48
N LEU A 30 41.20 3.42 -19.40
CA LEU A 30 40.14 3.26 -18.40
C LEU A 30 38.83 3.88 -18.89
N LEU A 31 38.88 5.06 -19.50
CA LEU A 31 37.69 5.71 -20.05
C LEU A 31 37.09 4.94 -21.23
N VAL A 32 37.92 4.28 -22.05
CA VAL A 32 37.42 3.37 -23.10
C VAL A 32 36.70 2.16 -22.50
N LYS A 33 37.23 1.57 -21.42
CA LYS A 33 36.57 0.44 -20.72
C LYS A 33 35.24 0.86 -20.11
N LEU A 34 35.19 2.03 -19.46
CA LEU A 34 33.98 2.62 -18.92
C LEU A 34 32.95 2.92 -20.02
N GLY A 35 33.40 3.54 -21.12
CA GLY A 35 32.57 3.85 -22.27
C GLY A 35 31.90 2.62 -22.86
N LYS A 36 32.65 1.53 -23.07
CA LYS A 36 32.14 0.26 -23.62
C LYS A 36 31.01 -0.38 -22.81
N MET A 37 30.90 -0.09 -21.51
CA MET A 37 29.85 -0.65 -20.66
C MET A 37 28.50 0.04 -20.84
N TYR A 38 28.49 1.32 -21.18
CA TYR A 38 27.27 2.14 -21.15
C TYR A 38 26.90 2.77 -22.50
N GLN A 39 27.86 2.94 -23.40
CA GLN A 39 27.62 3.39 -24.77
C GLN A 39 28.21 2.39 -25.77
N PRO A 40 27.62 2.28 -26.96
CA PRO A 40 28.23 1.53 -28.05
C PRO A 40 29.39 2.35 -28.64
N TYR A 41 30.53 2.40 -27.93
CA TYR A 41 31.83 2.67 -28.55
C TYR A 41 32.26 1.42 -29.34
N THR A 42 31.44 1.05 -30.33
CA THR A 42 31.52 -0.21 -31.08
C THR A 42 32.48 -0.12 -32.26
N THR A 43 32.89 1.09 -32.68
CA THR A 43 33.80 1.30 -33.81
C THR A 43 35.19 1.78 -33.34
N ASN A 44 36.24 1.32 -34.02
CA ASN A 44 37.63 1.70 -33.70
C ASN A 44 37.85 3.23 -33.81
N ASP A 45 37.16 3.89 -34.75
CA ASP A 45 37.27 5.34 -34.96
C ASP A 45 36.83 6.14 -33.72
N LEU A 46 35.76 5.73 -33.04
CA LEU A 46 35.28 6.41 -31.82
C LEU A 46 36.27 6.23 -30.64
N ILE A 47 36.96 5.10 -30.58
CA ILE A 47 37.98 4.82 -29.58
C ILE A 47 39.20 5.71 -29.81
N GLU A 48 39.64 5.88 -31.05
CA GLU A 48 40.77 6.76 -31.38
C GLU A 48 40.43 8.24 -31.14
N VAL A 49 39.22 8.69 -31.52
CA VAL A 49 38.78 10.06 -31.24
C VAL A 49 38.76 10.30 -29.73
N LEU A 50 38.23 9.37 -28.93
CA LEU A 50 38.24 9.51 -27.46
C LEU A 50 39.68 9.58 -26.91
N LYS A 51 40.60 8.72 -27.38
CA LYS A 51 42.02 8.76 -26.97
C LYS A 51 42.65 10.13 -27.25
N ASN A 52 42.40 10.69 -28.43
CA ASN A 52 42.90 12.01 -28.82
C ASN A 52 42.29 13.12 -27.95
N GLN A 53 40.99 13.05 -27.67
CA GLN A 53 40.32 14.01 -26.79
C GLN A 53 40.81 13.93 -25.34
N CYS A 54 41.17 12.75 -24.83
CA CYS A 54 41.78 12.61 -23.51
C CYS A 54 43.15 13.31 -23.44
N LEU A 55 43.96 13.20 -24.49
CA LEU A 55 45.26 13.90 -24.56
C LEU A 55 45.08 15.43 -24.56
N ILE A 56 44.12 15.92 -25.34
CA ILE A 56 43.76 17.34 -25.39
C ILE A 56 43.20 17.81 -24.03
N GLY A 57 42.35 17.01 -23.38
CA GLY A 57 41.80 17.35 -22.08
C GLY A 57 42.88 17.45 -20.99
N LYS A 58 43.89 16.57 -21.00
CA LYS A 58 45.01 16.61 -20.06
C LYS A 58 45.82 17.91 -20.13
N SER A 59 45.89 18.56 -21.29
CA SER A 59 46.58 19.85 -21.44
C SER A 59 45.69 21.05 -21.15
N LEU A 60 44.36 20.89 -21.18
CA LEU A 60 43.40 21.99 -21.02
C LEU A 60 42.89 22.15 -19.59
N PHE A 61 42.69 21.05 -18.85
CA PHE A 61 42.07 21.10 -17.52
C PHE A 61 43.13 21.11 -16.42
N LEU A 62 42.99 22.04 -15.46
CA LEU A 62 43.88 22.19 -14.31
C LEU A 62 43.62 21.13 -13.23
N ASP A 63 44.67 20.76 -12.50
CA ASP A 63 44.57 19.96 -11.29
C ASP A 63 43.77 20.73 -10.22
N ASN A 64 42.84 20.05 -9.54
CA ASN A 64 41.94 20.53 -8.46
C ASN A 64 40.51 20.99 -8.82
N LEU A 65 39.98 20.66 -9.99
CA LEU A 65 38.55 20.89 -10.28
C LEU A 65 37.63 19.86 -9.61
N THR A 66 36.40 20.24 -9.28
CA THR A 66 35.35 19.25 -8.98
C THR A 66 34.78 18.68 -10.29
N LEU A 67 34.11 17.53 -10.22
CA LEU A 67 33.47 16.89 -11.39
C LEU A 67 32.44 17.82 -12.06
N SER A 68 31.71 18.61 -11.25
CA SER A 68 30.76 19.63 -11.71
C SER A 68 31.45 20.80 -12.40
N ASP A 69 32.57 21.29 -11.84
CA ASP A 69 33.35 22.37 -12.45
C ASP A 69 33.96 21.92 -13.78
N LEU A 70 34.43 20.68 -13.85
CA LEU A 70 34.91 20.05 -15.08
C LEU A 70 33.79 20.01 -16.13
N HIS A 71 32.56 19.63 -15.76
CA HIS A 71 31.43 19.61 -16.69
C HIS A 71 31.11 21.00 -17.25
N LEU A 72 31.11 22.03 -16.40
CA LEU A 72 30.91 23.42 -16.83
C LEU A 72 32.02 23.89 -17.79
N GLN A 73 33.28 23.54 -17.51
CA GLN A 73 34.39 23.90 -18.39
C GLN A 73 34.33 23.16 -19.73
N ILE A 74 34.03 21.85 -19.73
CA ILE A 74 33.91 21.05 -20.96
C ILE A 74 32.82 21.62 -21.87
N ASN A 75 31.71 22.14 -21.31
CA ASN A 75 30.64 22.76 -22.09
C ASN A 75 31.11 23.97 -22.92
N ASN A 76 32.20 24.64 -22.53
CA ASN A 76 32.76 25.77 -23.30
C ASN A 76 33.56 25.33 -24.54
N TYR A 77 33.96 24.05 -24.63
CA TYR A 77 34.83 23.53 -25.70
C TYR A 77 34.08 22.77 -26.80
N GLY A 78 32.74 22.69 -26.73
CA GLY A 78 31.87 22.18 -27.79
C GLY A 78 32.25 20.77 -28.30
N TYR A 79 32.27 20.60 -29.63
CA TYR A 79 32.51 19.31 -30.30
C TYR A 79 33.93 18.76 -30.09
N THR A 80 34.90 19.59 -29.70
CA THR A 80 36.31 19.22 -29.59
C THR A 80 36.55 18.14 -28.54
N ILE A 81 35.72 18.11 -27.47
CA ILE A 81 35.88 17.22 -26.30
C ILE A 81 34.58 16.43 -26.04
N ASP A 82 33.72 16.28 -27.06
CA ASP A 82 32.36 15.74 -26.91
C ASP A 82 32.29 14.31 -26.33
N ASN A 83 33.25 13.43 -26.64
CA ASN A 83 33.22 12.07 -26.07
C ASN A 83 33.64 12.05 -24.60
N VAL A 84 34.60 12.89 -24.22
CA VAL A 84 34.98 13.07 -22.81
C VAL A 84 33.84 13.75 -22.05
N LYS A 85 33.12 14.69 -22.67
CA LYS A 85 31.89 15.28 -22.13
C LYS A 85 30.85 14.21 -21.81
N LYS A 86 30.53 13.35 -22.78
CA LYS A 86 29.57 12.25 -22.61
C LYS A 86 29.97 11.29 -21.48
N ILE A 87 31.26 11.02 -21.33
CA ILE A 87 31.76 10.17 -20.24
C ILE A 87 31.66 10.89 -18.89
N ASN A 88 31.96 12.19 -18.82
CA ASN A 88 31.79 12.96 -17.60
C ASN A 88 30.32 13.01 -17.17
N GLU A 89 29.41 13.30 -18.10
CA GLU A 89 27.96 13.26 -17.89
C GLU A 89 27.50 11.86 -17.45
N LEU A 90 28.06 10.80 -18.04
CA LEU A 90 27.79 9.42 -17.63
C LEU A 90 28.18 9.18 -16.16
N VAL A 91 29.38 9.58 -15.75
CA VAL A 91 29.86 9.40 -14.36
C VAL A 91 29.00 10.17 -13.37
N MET A 92 28.50 11.36 -13.74
CA MET A 92 27.56 12.12 -12.90
C MET A 92 26.20 11.43 -12.72
N VAL A 93 25.83 10.52 -13.62
CA VAL A 93 24.55 9.79 -13.59
C VAL A 93 24.71 8.39 -12.96
N ILE A 94 25.91 7.81 -13.00
CA ILE A 94 26.16 6.50 -12.36
C ILE A 94 26.05 6.66 -10.84
N PRO A 95 25.17 5.93 -10.15
CA PRO A 95 25.07 6.00 -8.70
C PRO A 95 26.36 5.44 -8.06
N VAL A 96 27.22 6.33 -7.54
CA VAL A 96 28.54 5.97 -6.94
C VAL A 96 28.37 5.12 -5.67
N SER A 97 27.21 5.15 -5.03
CA SER A 97 26.79 4.05 -4.17
C SER A 97 25.28 4.08 -4.03
N SER A 98 24.60 2.99 -4.34
CA SER A 98 23.21 2.79 -3.92
C SER A 98 23.07 2.70 -2.40
N ALA A 99 24.18 2.68 -1.63
CA ALA A 99 24.20 2.42 -0.21
C ALA A 99 23.55 3.50 0.67
N SER A 100 23.46 4.77 0.25
CA SER A 100 22.81 5.81 1.07
C SER A 100 21.29 5.75 0.94
N ALA A 101 20.78 5.78 -0.30
CA ALA A 101 19.37 5.52 -0.57
C ALA A 101 18.93 4.13 -0.09
N GLU A 102 19.71 3.06 -0.34
CA GLU A 102 19.40 1.71 0.16
C GLU A 102 19.41 1.61 1.68
N ARG A 103 20.24 2.38 2.41
CA ARG A 103 20.19 2.39 3.89
C ARG A 103 18.86 2.93 4.38
N SER A 104 18.37 4.03 3.78
CA SER A 104 17.07 4.62 4.11
C SER A 104 15.88 3.74 3.68
N LEU A 105 15.96 3.12 2.51
CA LEU A 105 14.95 2.18 2.02
C LEU A 105 15.00 0.84 2.77
N SER A 106 16.16 0.42 3.27
CA SER A 106 16.34 -0.82 4.07
C SER A 106 15.78 -0.66 5.47
N THR A 107 15.92 0.50 6.12
CA THR A 107 15.21 0.80 7.38
C THR A 107 13.70 0.83 7.16
N MET A 108 13.21 1.47 6.09
CA MET A 108 11.78 1.44 5.76
C MET A 108 11.29 0.03 5.40
N ARG A 109 12.13 -0.78 4.72
CA ARG A 109 11.87 -2.20 4.47
C ARG A 109 11.86 -2.99 5.77
N ARG A 110 12.69 -2.67 6.77
CA ARG A 110 12.63 -3.29 8.11
C ARG A 110 11.35 -2.95 8.83
N VAL A 111 10.90 -1.69 8.78
CA VAL A 111 9.59 -1.26 9.30
C VAL A 111 8.47 -2.06 8.63
N LYS A 112 8.45 -2.10 7.29
CA LYS A 112 7.48 -2.89 6.51
C LYS A 112 7.55 -4.39 6.81
N THR A 113 8.73 -4.95 6.95
CA THR A 113 8.94 -6.40 7.15
C THR A 113 8.61 -6.81 8.58
N TYR A 114 9.02 -6.03 9.59
CA TYR A 114 8.70 -6.25 10.99
C TYR A 114 7.20 -6.13 11.24
N PHE A 115 6.55 -5.09 10.68
CA PHE A 115 5.10 -4.95 10.74
C PHE A 115 4.37 -6.02 9.90
N ARG A 116 4.90 -6.47 8.76
CA ARG A 116 4.33 -7.62 8.02
C ARG A 116 4.47 -8.96 8.73
N SER A 117 5.54 -9.18 9.50
CA SER A 117 5.70 -10.42 10.27
C SER A 117 4.78 -10.49 11.48
N THR A 118 4.34 -9.34 12.00
CA THR A 118 3.48 -9.24 13.19
C THR A 118 2.02 -8.93 12.86
N MET A 119 1.72 -8.45 11.65
CA MET A 119 0.37 -8.08 11.22
C MET A 119 0.08 -8.49 9.76
N LYS A 120 -1.18 -8.88 9.48
CA LYS A 120 -1.65 -9.20 8.12
C LYS A 120 -1.55 -7.97 7.20
N SER A 121 -1.26 -8.20 5.92
CA SER A 121 -1.07 -7.13 4.92
C SER A 121 -2.28 -6.17 4.81
N SER A 122 -3.51 -6.68 4.98
CA SER A 122 -4.72 -5.86 4.99
C SER A 122 -4.73 -4.84 6.13
N ARG A 123 -4.37 -5.26 7.36
CA ARG A 123 -4.33 -4.39 8.53
C ARG A 123 -3.25 -3.31 8.41
N LEU A 124 -2.09 -3.66 7.85
CA LEU A 124 -1.02 -2.69 7.59
C LEU A 124 -1.48 -1.63 6.59
N ASN A 125 -2.10 -2.03 5.48
CA ASN A 125 -2.62 -1.07 4.49
C ASN A 125 -3.69 -0.17 5.09
N THR A 126 -4.58 -0.69 5.94
CA THR A 126 -5.58 0.12 6.65
C THR A 126 -4.96 1.14 7.61
N LEU A 127 -3.84 0.80 8.26
CA LEU A 127 -3.10 1.72 9.15
C LEU A 127 -2.36 2.82 8.39
N LEU A 128 -1.94 2.54 7.15
CA LEU A 128 -1.22 3.48 6.28
C LEU A 128 -2.15 4.42 5.49
N LYS A 129 -3.47 4.19 5.51
CA LYS A 129 -4.44 5.13 4.92
C LYS A 129 -4.41 6.46 5.69
N ASP A 130 -4.50 7.56 4.95
CA ASP A 130 -4.55 8.92 5.51
C ASP A 130 -5.66 9.03 6.56
N PRO A 131 -5.36 9.53 7.78
CA PRO A 131 -6.36 9.78 8.82
C PRO A 131 -7.55 10.64 8.36
N THR A 132 -7.33 11.60 7.45
CA THR A 132 -8.36 12.54 6.95
C THR A 132 -9.43 11.83 6.11
N ALA A 133 -9.02 10.93 5.20
CA ALA A 133 -9.91 10.16 4.35
C ALA A 133 -10.85 9.22 5.14
N VAL A 134 -10.48 8.84 6.37
CA VAL A 134 -11.31 7.98 7.23
C VAL A 134 -12.36 8.79 8.01
N LEU A 135 -12.06 10.05 8.35
CA LEU A 135 -13.08 10.95 8.89
C LEU A 135 -14.18 11.19 7.85
N GLU A 136 -13.82 11.38 6.59
CA GLU A 136 -14.79 11.50 5.49
C GLU A 136 -15.63 10.22 5.31
N GLU A 137 -15.03 9.03 5.28
CA GLU A 137 -15.78 7.75 5.28
C GLU A 137 -16.71 7.64 6.49
N TYR A 138 -16.29 8.09 7.67
CA TYR A 138 -17.12 8.07 8.88
C TYR A 138 -18.31 9.03 8.78
N TYR A 139 -18.10 10.29 8.36
CA TYR A 139 -19.19 11.26 8.19
C TYR A 139 -20.16 10.84 7.09
N ILE A 140 -19.68 10.23 6.00
CA ILE A 140 -20.53 9.64 4.96
C ILE A 140 -21.40 8.52 5.55
N ASN A 141 -20.82 7.60 6.33
CA ASN A 141 -21.58 6.53 6.99
C ASN A 141 -22.61 7.06 8.01
N VAL A 142 -22.31 8.17 8.70
CA VAL A 142 -23.26 8.83 9.62
C VAL A 142 -24.38 9.55 8.84
N ALA A 143 -24.06 10.15 7.69
CA ALA A 143 -25.07 10.77 6.82
C ALA A 143 -26.04 9.74 6.22
N ASP A 144 -25.56 8.55 5.85
CA ASP A 144 -26.40 7.45 5.36
C ASP A 144 -27.40 6.92 6.41
N GLN A 145 -27.11 7.06 7.71
CA GLN A 145 -28.05 6.67 8.78
C GLN A 145 -29.36 7.48 8.76
N PHE A 146 -29.40 8.65 8.12
CA PHE A 146 -30.61 9.48 8.04
C PHE A 146 -31.63 9.01 6.98
N THR A 147 -31.32 7.98 6.18
CA THR A 147 -32.25 7.45 5.15
C THR A 147 -32.85 6.08 5.50
N LEU A 148 -32.43 5.46 6.60
CA LEU A 148 -32.87 4.10 6.95
C LEU A 148 -34.23 4.12 7.65
N SER A 149 -35.25 3.53 7.02
CA SER A 149 -36.58 3.35 7.63
C SER A 149 -36.55 2.25 8.71
N ASN A 150 -37.29 2.45 9.80
CA ASN A 150 -37.49 1.45 10.85
C ASN A 150 -38.69 0.52 10.57
N ASP A 151 -39.25 0.56 9.35
CA ASP A 151 -40.34 -0.32 8.94
C ASP A 151 -39.82 -1.75 8.71
N PRO A 152 -40.36 -2.76 9.43
CA PRO A 152 -40.01 -4.16 9.23
C PRO A 152 -40.08 -4.64 7.78
N SER A 153 -40.95 -4.09 6.94
CA SER A 153 -41.07 -4.46 5.52
C SER A 153 -39.77 -4.27 4.74
N THR A 154 -38.90 -3.35 5.17
CA THR A 154 -37.65 -3.02 4.49
C THR A 154 -36.50 -3.98 4.79
N PHE A 155 -36.52 -4.66 5.95
CA PHE A 155 -35.40 -5.51 6.40
C PHE A 155 -35.81 -6.92 6.81
N CYS A 156 -37.10 -7.27 6.85
CA CYS A 156 -37.58 -8.60 7.24
C CYS A 156 -37.05 -9.75 6.35
N MET A 157 -36.71 -9.44 5.09
CA MET A 157 -36.19 -10.43 4.14
C MET A 157 -34.68 -10.68 4.27
N LEU A 158 -33.94 -9.81 4.97
CA LEU A 158 -32.51 -9.95 5.15
C LEU A 158 -32.20 -11.18 6.03
N THR A 159 -31.28 -12.02 5.58
CA THR A 159 -30.87 -13.22 6.31
C THR A 159 -29.94 -12.90 7.48
N ASN A 160 -29.12 -11.85 7.34
CA ASN A 160 -28.24 -11.33 8.37
C ASN A 160 -28.31 -9.79 8.36
N LEU A 161 -28.69 -9.19 9.50
CA LEU A 161 -28.69 -7.75 9.66
C LEU A 161 -27.24 -7.28 9.95
N PRO A 162 -26.74 -6.24 9.25
CA PRO A 162 -25.44 -5.66 9.55
C PRO A 162 -25.45 -5.04 10.96
N HIS A 163 -24.28 -5.01 11.61
CA HIS A 163 -24.17 -4.58 13.00
C HIS A 163 -24.69 -3.15 13.23
N ASP A 164 -24.37 -2.21 12.34
CA ASP A 164 -24.80 -0.81 12.50
C ASP A 164 -26.33 -0.67 12.36
N MET A 165 -26.96 -1.48 11.50
CA MET A 165 -28.43 -1.55 11.40
C MET A 165 -29.06 -2.15 12.67
N ILE A 166 -28.43 -3.15 13.29
CA ILE A 166 -28.89 -3.69 14.57
C ILE A 166 -28.88 -2.60 15.65
N GLU A 167 -27.81 -1.81 15.77
CA GLU A 167 -27.75 -0.72 16.74
C GLU A 167 -28.80 0.36 16.47
N PHE A 168 -29.01 0.73 15.21
CA PHE A 168 -30.06 1.66 14.79
C PHE A 168 -31.45 1.18 15.20
N LEU A 169 -31.80 -0.08 14.89
CA LEU A 169 -33.11 -0.66 15.22
C LEU A 169 -33.33 -0.71 16.74
N ILE A 170 -32.29 -1.03 17.52
CA ILE A 170 -32.36 -1.03 18.99
C ILE A 170 -32.64 0.36 19.56
N GLN A 171 -32.03 1.41 18.99
CA GLN A 171 -32.22 2.80 19.40
C GLN A 171 -33.61 3.34 19.03
N LYS A 172 -34.10 3.02 17.82
CA LYS A 172 -35.43 3.46 17.35
C LYS A 172 -36.58 2.68 17.99
N GLY A 173 -36.37 1.41 18.35
CA GLY A 173 -37.39 0.55 18.94
C GLY A 173 -38.41 0.01 17.92
N PRO A 174 -39.51 -0.61 18.36
CA PRO A 174 -40.52 -1.14 17.45
C PRO A 174 -41.32 -0.03 16.75
N MET A 175 -41.72 -0.27 15.50
CA MET A 175 -42.61 0.64 14.76
C MET A 175 -44.06 0.44 15.22
N GLN A 176 -44.62 1.43 15.91
CA GLN A 176 -45.96 1.38 16.51
C GLN A 176 -46.81 2.60 16.13
N PRO A 177 -47.23 2.70 14.85
CA PRO A 177 -48.05 3.83 14.40
C PRO A 177 -49.39 3.86 15.13
N LEU A 178 -49.83 5.07 15.48
CA LEU A 178 -51.16 5.32 16.03
C LEU A 178 -52.16 5.56 14.89
N ARG A 179 -53.45 5.60 15.23
CA ARG A 179 -54.49 5.95 14.24
C ARG A 179 -54.25 7.32 13.63
N GLU A 180 -53.73 8.26 14.40
CA GLU A 180 -53.45 9.63 13.96
C GLU A 180 -52.36 9.69 12.89
N ASP A 181 -51.45 8.71 12.87
CA ASP A 181 -50.31 8.65 11.94
C ASP A 181 -50.68 8.03 10.57
N LEU A 182 -51.94 7.58 10.40
CA LEU A 182 -52.39 6.84 9.21
C LEU A 182 -53.21 7.68 8.24
N PRO A 183 -53.12 7.42 6.92
CA PRO A 183 -54.06 7.99 5.95
C PRO A 183 -55.49 7.63 6.36
N GLN A 184 -56.37 8.64 6.48
CA GLN A 184 -57.78 8.49 6.87
C GLN A 184 -58.03 8.01 8.31
N SER A 185 -57.01 8.06 9.17
CA SER A 185 -57.04 7.69 10.59
C SER A 185 -57.54 6.27 10.90
N LYS A 186 -57.38 5.34 9.95
CA LYS A 186 -57.84 3.96 10.06
C LYS A 186 -56.77 2.99 9.56
N PHE A 187 -56.67 1.85 10.23
CA PHE A 187 -55.87 0.73 9.76
C PHE A 187 -56.56 0.06 8.57
N PRO A 188 -55.80 -0.42 7.57
CA PRO A 188 -56.37 -1.10 6.41
C PRO A 188 -57.17 -2.34 6.84
N PRO A 189 -58.42 -2.51 6.35
CA PRO A 189 -59.20 -3.70 6.61
C PRO A 189 -58.78 -4.83 5.66
N ASN A 190 -58.71 -6.06 6.20
CA ASN A 190 -58.53 -7.26 5.40
C ASN A 190 -59.81 -7.64 4.62
N LYS A 191 -59.76 -8.71 3.82
CA LYS A 191 -60.90 -9.25 3.05
C LYS A 191 -62.16 -9.57 3.88
N GLN A 192 -62.03 -9.69 5.20
CA GLN A 192 -63.11 -9.96 6.16
C GLN A 192 -63.51 -8.72 6.97
N ASN A 193 -63.10 -7.52 6.53
CA ASN A 193 -63.35 -6.24 7.19
C ASN A 193 -62.81 -6.14 8.63
N ARG A 194 -61.72 -6.85 8.94
CA ARG A 194 -60.99 -6.75 10.22
C ARG A 194 -59.68 -6.03 9.99
N SER A 195 -59.25 -5.21 10.94
CA SER A 195 -57.99 -4.47 10.88
C SER A 195 -57.18 -4.66 12.17
N PHE A 196 -55.91 -4.28 12.11
CA PHE A 196 -55.09 -4.13 13.32
C PHE A 196 -55.74 -3.16 14.32
N GLN A 197 -55.56 -3.42 15.62
CA GLN A 197 -56.09 -2.57 16.69
C GLN A 197 -54.96 -2.02 17.58
N THR A 198 -54.99 -0.72 17.87
CA THR A 198 -53.97 -0.02 18.69
C THR A 198 -53.90 -0.51 20.13
N ASN A 199 -55.01 -1.03 20.68
CA ASN A 199 -55.04 -1.63 22.00
C ASN A 199 -54.12 -2.87 22.10
N TRP A 200 -53.76 -3.51 20.98
CA TRP A 200 -52.85 -4.67 20.97
C TRP A 200 -51.41 -4.29 21.35
N TYR A 201 -51.03 -3.02 21.31
CA TYR A 201 -49.75 -2.57 21.88
C TYR A 201 -49.69 -2.68 23.40
N TRP A 202 -50.82 -2.92 24.07
CA TRP A 202 -50.93 -2.94 25.53
C TRP A 202 -51.39 -4.30 26.05
N LYS A 203 -50.74 -4.79 27.10
CA LYS A 203 -51.13 -6.00 27.84
C LYS A 203 -51.64 -5.58 29.22
N ILE A 204 -52.77 -6.15 29.62
CA ILE A 204 -53.33 -5.95 30.96
C ILE A 204 -52.84 -7.12 31.82
N MET A 205 -52.10 -6.82 32.87
CA MET A 205 -51.60 -7.79 33.85
C MET A 205 -52.56 -7.90 35.05
N PRO A 206 -52.50 -8.98 35.85
CA PRO A 206 -53.23 -9.08 37.11
C PRO A 206 -52.99 -7.83 37.98
N GLY A 207 -54.06 -7.24 38.52
CA GLY A 207 -53.99 -5.95 39.23
C GLY A 207 -54.22 -4.71 38.35
N ASN A 208 -54.73 -4.89 37.12
CA ASN A 208 -55.07 -3.81 36.18
C ASN A 208 -53.89 -2.92 35.76
N ILE A 209 -52.68 -3.50 35.77
CA ILE A 209 -51.46 -2.82 35.35
C ILE A 209 -51.33 -2.96 33.82
N HIS A 210 -51.25 -1.82 33.13
CA HIS A 210 -51.04 -1.78 31.69
C HIS A 210 -49.54 -1.79 31.37
N VAL A 211 -49.09 -2.82 30.67
CA VAL A 211 -47.70 -2.97 30.21
C VAL A 211 -47.65 -2.85 28.69
N ARG A 212 -46.80 -1.97 28.17
CA ARG A 212 -46.61 -1.81 26.72
C ARG A 212 -45.77 -2.97 26.17
N ARG A 213 -46.21 -3.53 25.04
CA ARG A 213 -45.44 -4.53 24.27
C ARG A 213 -44.36 -3.81 23.49
N ASP A 214 -43.13 -3.85 23.98
CA ASP A 214 -41.95 -3.26 23.34
C ASP A 214 -41.33 -4.13 22.24
N TRP A 215 -41.91 -5.28 21.96
CA TRP A 215 -41.52 -6.17 20.88
C TRP A 215 -42.43 -6.10 19.65
N LEU A 216 -43.65 -5.57 19.78
CA LEU A 216 -44.65 -5.63 18.72
C LEU A 216 -44.46 -4.48 17.74
N SER A 217 -44.12 -4.79 16.49
CA SER A 217 -44.06 -3.83 15.39
C SER A 217 -45.17 -4.07 14.39
N TYR A 218 -45.69 -3.01 13.77
CA TYR A 218 -46.67 -3.10 12.67
C TYR A 218 -46.15 -2.34 11.46
N SER A 219 -46.16 -3.00 10.30
CA SER A 219 -45.84 -2.40 9.01
C SER A 219 -47.11 -1.97 8.29
N ILE A 220 -47.20 -0.68 7.95
CA ILE A 220 -48.33 -0.11 7.21
C ILE A 220 -48.32 -0.61 5.77
N VAL A 221 -47.13 -0.73 5.17
CA VAL A 221 -46.93 -1.12 3.76
C VAL A 221 -47.45 -2.54 3.52
N ASN A 222 -47.17 -3.46 4.44
CA ASN A 222 -47.51 -4.87 4.31
C ASN A 222 -48.81 -5.28 5.03
N ASP A 223 -49.47 -4.37 5.75
CA ASP A 223 -50.58 -4.68 6.68
C ASP A 223 -50.29 -5.92 7.54
N THR A 224 -49.13 -5.92 8.21
CA THR A 224 -48.60 -7.13 8.88
C THR A 224 -47.88 -6.79 10.17
N MET A 225 -48.10 -7.60 11.22
CA MET A 225 -47.40 -7.53 12.50
C MET A 225 -46.09 -8.33 12.46
N TYR A 226 -45.08 -7.80 13.12
CA TYR A 226 -43.76 -8.40 13.26
C TYR A 226 -43.27 -8.32 14.71
N CYS A 227 -42.34 -9.20 15.07
CA CYS A 227 -41.68 -9.16 16.38
C CYS A 227 -40.28 -8.56 16.28
N HIS A 228 -40.12 -7.32 16.76
CA HIS A 228 -38.87 -6.57 16.75
C HIS A 228 -37.71 -7.33 17.41
N SER A 229 -37.93 -7.86 18.62
CA SER A 229 -36.92 -8.64 19.35
C SER A 229 -36.48 -9.88 18.56
N CYS A 230 -37.43 -10.60 17.96
CA CYS A 230 -37.16 -11.80 17.18
C CYS A 230 -36.52 -11.49 15.81
N ILE A 231 -36.81 -10.34 15.21
CA ILE A 231 -36.11 -9.91 13.99
C ILE A 231 -34.62 -9.69 14.26
N ILE A 232 -34.29 -9.04 15.38
CA ILE A 232 -32.90 -8.68 15.69
C ILE A 232 -32.10 -9.90 16.22
N PHE A 233 -32.70 -10.71 17.09
CA PHE A 233 -31.97 -11.77 17.84
C PHE A 233 -32.54 -13.18 17.71
N GLY A 234 -33.60 -13.38 16.92
CA GLY A 234 -34.27 -14.65 16.77
C GLY A 234 -33.48 -15.67 15.95
N ARG A 235 -33.44 -16.93 16.41
CA ARG A 235 -32.79 -18.04 15.69
C ARG A 235 -33.69 -18.73 14.68
N ASN A 236 -35.02 -18.73 14.92
CA ASN A 236 -36.01 -19.46 14.13
C ASN A 236 -36.96 -18.52 13.39
N VAL A 237 -36.60 -18.20 12.16
CA VAL A 237 -37.27 -17.18 11.34
C VAL A 237 -38.73 -17.52 10.99
N LYS A 238 -39.09 -18.81 10.89
CA LYS A 238 -40.40 -19.27 10.41
C LYS A 238 -41.54 -19.24 11.44
N LYS A 239 -41.25 -19.22 12.74
CA LYS A 239 -42.27 -19.33 13.81
C LYS A 239 -42.39 -18.09 14.71
N ALA A 240 -41.61 -17.05 14.44
CA ALA A 240 -41.42 -15.92 15.34
C ALA A 240 -41.82 -14.55 14.75
N TRP A 241 -42.66 -14.54 13.71
CA TRP A 241 -43.13 -13.32 13.03
C TRP A 241 -42.01 -12.40 12.57
N VAL A 242 -41.02 -13.02 11.89
CA VAL A 242 -39.82 -12.34 11.39
C VAL A 242 -39.94 -12.07 9.89
N LYS A 243 -40.10 -13.11 9.06
CA LYS A 243 -40.19 -12.96 7.58
C LYS A 243 -41.62 -12.75 7.10
N ASP A 244 -42.48 -13.74 7.34
CA ASP A 244 -43.86 -13.75 6.85
C ASP A 244 -44.81 -12.89 7.71
N GLY A 245 -44.35 -12.51 8.92
CA GLY A 245 -45.13 -11.74 9.88
C GLY A 245 -46.44 -12.43 10.32
N PHE A 246 -47.39 -11.64 10.78
CA PHE A 246 -48.73 -12.08 11.18
C PHE A 246 -49.82 -11.10 10.73
N SER A 247 -50.82 -11.59 10.00
CA SER A 247 -51.95 -10.79 9.49
C SER A 247 -53.34 -11.44 9.72
N ALA A 248 -53.40 -12.57 10.42
CA ALA A 248 -54.64 -13.29 10.72
C ALA A 248 -55.38 -12.69 11.93
N TRP A 249 -55.96 -11.49 11.76
CA TRP A 249 -56.54 -10.67 12.83
C TRP A 249 -57.56 -11.38 13.74
N HIS A 250 -58.28 -12.39 13.23
CA HIS A 250 -59.25 -13.16 14.01
C HIS A 250 -58.63 -14.00 15.14
N LYS A 251 -57.33 -14.33 15.05
CA LYS A 251 -56.57 -15.10 16.06
C LYS A 251 -55.47 -14.27 16.73
N ALA A 252 -55.47 -12.95 16.53
CA ALA A 252 -54.37 -12.09 16.97
C ALA A 252 -54.07 -12.22 18.48
N ILE A 253 -55.11 -12.16 19.33
CA ILE A 253 -54.94 -12.21 20.78
C ILE A 253 -54.36 -13.55 21.24
N GLU A 254 -54.91 -14.66 20.77
CA GLU A 254 -54.45 -16.02 21.09
C GLU A 254 -53.02 -16.27 20.60
N CYS A 255 -52.70 -15.86 19.38
CA CYS A 255 -51.36 -16.01 18.83
C CYS A 255 -50.34 -15.12 19.56
N MET A 256 -50.71 -13.90 19.98
CA MET A 256 -49.86 -13.01 20.79
C MET A 256 -49.54 -13.62 22.15
N THR A 257 -50.52 -14.17 22.85
CA THR A 257 -50.25 -14.80 24.16
C THR A 257 -49.35 -16.01 24.04
N LEU A 258 -49.53 -16.84 22.99
CA LEU A 258 -48.65 -17.98 22.71
C LEU A 258 -47.23 -17.56 22.29
N HIS A 259 -47.09 -16.47 21.54
CA HIS A 259 -45.79 -15.97 21.13
C HIS A 259 -44.97 -15.44 22.31
N GLU A 260 -45.59 -14.65 23.19
CA GLU A 260 -44.94 -14.05 24.36
C GLU A 260 -44.30 -15.07 25.31
N ILE A 261 -44.90 -16.25 25.44
CA ILE A 261 -44.41 -17.33 26.31
C ILE A 261 -43.43 -18.27 25.58
N SER A 262 -43.22 -18.09 24.27
CA SER A 262 -42.34 -18.96 23.51
C SER A 262 -40.88 -18.75 23.88
N GLU A 263 -40.11 -19.83 24.02
CA GLU A 263 -38.68 -19.79 24.36
C GLU A 263 -37.89 -18.90 23.39
N ALA A 264 -38.23 -18.98 22.09
CA ALA A 264 -37.60 -18.18 21.05
C ALA A 264 -37.78 -16.68 21.28
N HIS A 265 -39.01 -16.26 21.63
CA HIS A 265 -39.31 -14.87 21.94
C HIS A 265 -38.61 -14.42 23.22
N VAL A 266 -38.74 -15.18 24.31
CA VAL A 266 -38.16 -14.83 25.61
C VAL A 266 -36.63 -14.67 25.50
N SER A 267 -35.95 -15.59 24.82
CA SER A 267 -34.49 -15.50 24.59
C SER A 267 -34.11 -14.24 23.79
N ALA A 268 -34.88 -13.90 22.75
CA ALA A 268 -34.62 -12.74 21.92
C ALA A 268 -34.91 -11.42 22.67
N ALA A 269 -36.00 -11.36 23.43
CA ALA A 269 -36.37 -10.21 24.25
C ALA A 269 -35.34 -9.93 25.36
N LEU A 270 -34.84 -10.97 26.03
CA LEU A 270 -33.77 -10.84 27.02
C LEU A 270 -32.49 -10.26 26.41
N LYS A 271 -32.07 -10.76 25.23
CA LYS A 271 -30.90 -10.23 24.52
C LYS A 271 -31.07 -8.76 24.13
N LEU A 272 -32.27 -8.39 23.66
CA LEU A 272 -32.59 -7.01 23.32
C LEU A 272 -32.45 -6.09 24.55
N LYS A 273 -33.03 -6.49 25.68
CA LYS A 273 -32.94 -5.71 26.93
C LYS A 273 -31.52 -5.58 27.44
N LEU A 274 -30.75 -6.69 27.46
CA LEU A 274 -29.35 -6.66 27.86
C LEU A 274 -28.52 -5.75 26.95
N ARG A 275 -28.77 -5.77 25.64
CA ARG A 275 -28.08 -4.91 24.67
C ARG A 275 -28.45 -3.44 24.84
N GLN A 276 -29.72 -3.12 25.11
CA GLN A 276 -30.18 -1.76 25.42
C GLN A 276 -29.49 -1.21 26.67
N THR A 277 -29.40 -2.00 27.74
CA THR A 277 -28.72 -1.57 28.97
C THR A 277 -27.22 -1.41 28.80
N ALA A 278 -26.60 -2.25 27.96
CA ALA A 278 -25.16 -2.20 27.70
C ALA A 278 -24.77 -1.17 26.63
N LEU A 279 -25.73 -0.60 25.90
CA LEU A 279 -25.48 0.26 24.73
C LEU A 279 -24.54 1.44 25.05
N PRO A 280 -24.70 2.21 26.15
CA PRO A 280 -23.79 3.30 26.47
C PRO A 280 -22.34 2.83 26.65
N ILE A 281 -22.14 1.68 27.30
CA ILE A 281 -20.82 1.09 27.54
C ILE A 281 -20.21 0.65 26.21
N ILE A 282 -21.01 0.00 25.34
CA ILE A 282 -20.56 -0.46 24.02
C ILE A 282 -20.11 0.73 23.15
N LEU A 283 -20.88 1.82 23.16
CA LEU A 283 -20.54 3.05 22.42
C LEU A 283 -19.22 3.65 22.93
N LEU A 284 -19.04 3.76 24.25
CA LEU A 284 -17.80 4.25 24.86
C LEU A 284 -16.60 3.34 24.54
N MET A 285 -16.78 2.01 24.54
CA MET A 285 -15.73 1.07 24.15
C MET A 285 -15.34 1.23 22.68
N ARG A 286 -16.32 1.44 21.79
CA ARG A 286 -16.09 1.66 20.36
C ARG A 286 -15.37 2.98 20.11
N GLU A 287 -15.76 4.03 20.81
CA GLU A 287 -15.10 5.34 20.77
C GLU A 287 -13.64 5.23 21.25
N ASN A 288 -13.39 4.57 22.39
CA ASN A 288 -12.04 4.33 22.87
C ASN A 288 -11.20 3.50 21.88
N GLU A 289 -11.79 2.47 21.25
CA GLU A 289 -11.09 1.68 20.22
C GLU A 289 -10.73 2.55 18.99
N LEU A 290 -11.63 3.45 18.58
CA LEU A 290 -11.39 4.38 17.48
C LEU A 290 -10.30 5.40 17.84
N GLN A 291 -10.34 5.98 19.04
CA GLN A 291 -9.30 6.90 19.54
C GLN A 291 -7.93 6.22 19.56
N ASN A 292 -7.85 4.98 20.07
CA ASN A 292 -6.60 4.21 20.04
C ASN A 292 -6.12 3.93 18.61
N LYS A 293 -7.03 3.65 17.67
CA LYS A 293 -6.67 3.47 16.26
C LYS A 293 -6.13 4.77 15.66
N MET A 294 -6.76 5.91 15.94
CA MET A 294 -6.33 7.23 15.45
C MET A 294 -4.94 7.58 16.01
N TYR A 295 -4.76 7.48 17.32
CA TYR A 295 -3.49 7.73 18.00
C TYR A 295 -2.34 6.88 17.42
N ASN A 296 -2.57 5.58 17.21
CA ASN A 296 -1.56 4.70 16.61
C ASN A 296 -1.20 5.11 15.18
N ARG A 297 -2.16 5.63 14.39
CA ARG A 297 -1.89 6.13 13.04
C ARG A 297 -1.07 7.41 13.05
N GLU A 298 -1.33 8.32 13.98
CA GLU A 298 -0.52 9.54 14.14
C GLU A 298 0.94 9.20 14.46
N ILE A 299 1.17 8.23 15.35
CA ILE A 299 2.53 7.73 15.63
C ILE A 299 3.19 7.19 14.36
N VAL A 300 2.48 6.37 13.59
CA VAL A 300 3.02 5.80 12.35
C VAL A 300 3.32 6.90 11.33
N LYS A 301 2.45 7.88 11.18
CA LYS A 301 2.66 9.05 10.32
C LYS A 301 3.91 9.82 10.74
N ALA A 302 4.04 10.15 12.03
CA ALA A 302 5.22 10.84 12.55
C ALA A 302 6.51 10.05 12.32
N LEU A 303 6.49 8.71 12.46
CA LEU A 303 7.66 7.87 12.18
C LEU A 303 8.05 7.88 10.69
N ILE A 304 7.06 7.91 9.79
CA ILE A 304 7.29 8.05 8.35
C ILE A 304 7.87 9.44 8.04
N ASP A 305 7.28 10.50 8.59
CA ASP A 305 7.72 11.88 8.37
C ASP A 305 9.16 12.09 8.85
N VAL A 306 9.50 11.59 10.04
CA VAL A 306 10.88 11.59 10.55
C VAL A 306 11.79 10.78 9.62
N SER A 307 11.36 9.61 9.16
CA SER A 307 12.19 8.80 8.25
C SER A 307 12.43 9.48 6.91
N LEU A 308 11.43 10.15 6.36
CA LEU A 308 11.54 10.95 5.14
C LEU A 308 12.45 12.15 5.36
N PHE A 309 12.31 12.86 6.48
CA PHE A 309 13.19 13.99 6.81
C PHE A 309 14.66 13.56 6.88
N PHE A 310 14.97 12.46 7.57
CA PHE A 310 16.34 11.94 7.65
C PHE A 310 16.86 11.51 6.27
N ALA A 311 16.01 10.88 5.45
CA ALA A 311 16.37 10.46 4.10
C ALA A 311 16.62 11.65 3.15
N GLN A 312 15.76 12.67 3.19
CA GLN A 312 15.86 13.87 2.36
C GLN A 312 17.07 14.74 2.73
N ASN A 313 17.51 14.70 3.99
CA ASN A 313 18.67 15.46 4.46
C ASN A 313 19.95 14.60 4.53
N CYS A 314 19.90 13.35 4.06
CA CYS A 314 21.01 12.40 4.10
C CYS A 314 21.63 12.21 5.49
N VAL A 315 20.82 12.38 6.53
CA VAL A 315 21.26 12.22 7.92
C VAL A 315 21.23 10.74 8.28
N ALA A 316 22.30 10.27 8.92
CA ALA A 316 22.35 8.90 9.41
C ALA A 316 21.25 8.67 10.45
N PHE A 317 20.42 7.64 10.25
CA PHE A 317 19.41 7.20 11.22
C PHE A 317 19.99 6.76 12.58
N ARG A 318 21.31 6.56 12.65
CA ARG A 318 22.05 6.18 13.85
C ARG A 318 23.26 7.09 13.99
N GLY A 319 23.38 7.78 15.12
CA GLY A 319 24.47 8.70 15.42
C GLY A 319 24.25 9.42 16.75
N ASN A 320 25.28 10.10 17.26
CA ASN A 320 25.17 10.92 18.47
C ASN A 320 24.40 12.22 18.18
N ARG A 321 23.65 12.73 19.17
CA ARG A 321 22.85 13.97 19.06
C ARG A 321 23.63 15.18 18.52
N ASN A 322 24.94 15.22 18.73
CA ASN A 322 25.81 16.32 18.30
C ASN A 322 26.06 16.35 16.77
N SER A 323 25.63 15.34 16.02
CA SER A 323 25.69 15.32 14.54
C SER A 323 24.59 16.17 13.88
N TRP A 324 23.67 16.71 14.68
CA TRP A 324 22.49 17.43 14.19
C TRP A 324 22.80 18.88 13.73
N SER A 325 23.89 19.47 14.23
CA SER A 325 24.30 20.84 13.85
C SER A 325 24.93 20.96 12.47
N ASN A 326 25.23 19.83 11.80
CA ASN A 326 25.76 19.77 10.44
C ASN A 326 24.68 19.30 9.43
N ILE A 327 23.41 19.68 9.65
CA ILE A 327 22.37 19.48 8.62
C ILE A 327 22.62 20.48 7.49
N GLY A 328 22.78 19.96 6.28
CA GLY A 328 23.01 20.73 5.08
C GLY A 328 24.36 20.38 4.50
N ASN A 329 24.35 19.84 3.28
CA ASN A 329 25.53 19.90 2.42
C ASN A 329 25.92 21.38 2.31
N GLN A 330 26.99 21.78 2.98
CA GLN A 330 27.71 22.98 2.61
C GLN A 330 28.23 22.72 1.20
N GLY A 331 27.53 23.28 0.20
CA GLY A 331 27.68 22.96 -1.21
C GLY A 331 29.03 23.38 -1.79
N TYR A 332 30.08 22.62 -1.49
CA TYR A 332 31.42 22.81 -2.05
C TYR A 332 31.66 21.97 -3.31
N GLY A 333 30.67 21.87 -4.20
CA GLY A 333 30.82 21.17 -5.50
C GLY A 333 31.06 19.65 -5.42
N ASN A 334 30.90 19.04 -4.24
CA ASN A 334 31.05 17.60 -4.06
C ASN A 334 29.77 16.85 -4.51
N VAL A 335 29.96 15.74 -5.24
CA VAL A 335 28.87 14.85 -5.67
C VAL A 335 28.14 14.30 -4.44
N SER A 336 26.82 14.44 -4.41
CA SER A 336 25.98 13.95 -3.32
C SER A 336 24.71 13.31 -3.84
N GLU A 337 24.31 12.21 -3.20
CA GLU A 337 23.02 11.54 -3.44
C GLU A 337 21.99 12.12 -2.46
N ARG A 338 20.81 12.52 -2.95
CA ARG A 338 19.71 13.05 -2.11
C ARG A 338 18.37 12.46 -2.55
N LEU A 339 17.59 11.95 -1.58
CA LEU A 339 16.19 11.62 -1.83
C LEU A 339 15.38 12.91 -1.96
N LEU A 340 14.73 13.14 -3.10
CA LEU A 340 13.90 14.32 -3.30
C LEU A 340 12.46 14.08 -2.80
N ALA A 341 11.82 13.02 -3.26
CA ALA A 341 10.44 12.71 -2.91
C ALA A 341 10.15 11.20 -2.93
N LEU A 342 9.12 10.81 -2.19
CA LEU A 342 8.48 9.50 -2.24
C LEU A 342 6.99 9.73 -2.44
N HIS A 343 6.43 9.23 -3.54
CA HIS A 343 5.03 9.48 -3.90
C HIS A 343 4.34 8.16 -4.23
N ASP A 344 3.12 7.99 -3.73
CA ASP A 344 2.27 6.87 -4.12
C ASP A 344 1.69 7.13 -5.51
N SER A 345 1.77 6.13 -6.39
CA SER A 345 1.12 6.22 -7.71
C SER A 345 0.08 5.11 -7.86
N PRO A 346 -1.22 5.44 -7.93
CA PRO A 346 -2.26 4.45 -8.18
C PRO A 346 -2.23 3.91 -9.62
N ILE A 347 -1.63 4.66 -10.55
CA ILE A 347 -1.54 4.33 -11.97
C ILE A 347 -0.07 4.39 -12.39
N THR A 348 0.49 3.24 -12.77
CA THR A 348 1.93 3.09 -13.05
C THR A 348 2.29 3.37 -14.52
N THR A 349 1.51 4.17 -15.25
CA THR A 349 1.82 4.53 -16.64
C THR A 349 2.97 5.55 -16.70
N GLY A 350 3.74 5.53 -17.79
CA GLY A 350 4.87 6.46 -17.98
C GLY A 350 4.46 7.93 -17.92
N GLU A 351 3.30 8.27 -18.52
CA GLU A 351 2.74 9.62 -18.49
C GLU A 351 2.38 10.08 -17.07
N GLN A 352 1.75 9.22 -16.26
CA GLN A 352 1.39 9.58 -14.90
C GLN A 352 2.64 9.76 -14.03
N MET A 353 3.64 8.90 -14.20
CA MET A 353 4.93 9.04 -13.53
C MET A 353 5.64 10.34 -13.93
N PHE A 354 5.53 10.75 -15.19
CA PHE A 354 6.11 12.00 -15.68
C PHE A 354 5.41 13.22 -15.04
N LYS A 355 4.08 13.22 -14.98
CA LYS A 355 3.32 14.28 -14.29
C LYS A 355 3.70 14.40 -12.81
N ILE A 356 3.86 13.27 -12.12
CA ILE A 356 4.31 13.26 -10.72
C ILE A 356 5.72 13.84 -10.60
N PHE A 357 6.64 13.48 -11.50
CA PHE A 357 7.98 14.05 -11.55
C PHE A 357 7.95 15.58 -11.75
N GLU A 358 7.18 16.08 -12.71
CA GLU A 358 7.03 17.52 -12.94
C GLU A 358 6.46 18.26 -11.73
N LEU A 359 5.47 17.68 -11.06
CA LEU A 359 4.89 18.25 -9.84
C LEU A 359 5.94 18.35 -8.73
N ILE A 360 6.70 17.29 -8.47
CA ILE A 360 7.78 17.29 -7.47
C ILE A 360 8.81 18.37 -7.80
N CYS A 361 9.23 18.48 -9.06
CA CYS A 361 10.18 19.51 -9.46
C CYS A 361 9.63 20.92 -9.25
N LYS A 362 8.34 21.16 -9.53
CA LYS A 362 7.68 22.45 -9.26
C LYS A 362 7.60 22.76 -7.77
N GLU A 363 7.18 21.80 -6.95
CA GLU A 363 7.07 21.95 -5.50
C GLU A 363 8.42 22.26 -4.84
N LEU A 364 9.49 21.65 -5.34
CA LEU A 364 10.85 21.86 -4.86
C LEU A 364 11.57 23.04 -5.54
N ASN A 365 10.91 23.79 -6.42
CA ASN A 365 11.50 24.87 -7.22
C ASN A 365 12.77 24.46 -7.98
N LEU A 366 12.80 23.23 -8.50
CA LEU A 366 13.91 22.69 -9.29
C LEU A 366 13.73 23.04 -10.76
N VAL A 367 14.68 23.80 -11.32
CA VAL A 367 14.73 24.14 -12.75
C VAL A 367 15.33 22.99 -13.55
N TRP A 368 14.65 21.84 -13.58
CA TRP A 368 15.21 20.61 -14.14
C TRP A 368 15.46 20.66 -15.66
N ILE A 369 14.66 21.41 -16.42
CA ILE A 369 14.74 21.45 -17.90
C ILE A 369 16.14 21.85 -18.40
N ASN A 370 16.82 22.77 -17.70
CA ASN A 370 18.12 23.31 -18.12
C ASN A 370 19.31 22.63 -17.42
N TYR A 371 19.07 21.93 -16.31
CA TYR A 371 20.14 21.42 -15.43
C TYR A 371 20.11 19.90 -15.28
N LEU A 372 19.14 19.20 -15.86
CA LEU A 372 19.09 17.74 -15.86
C LEU A 372 20.17 17.18 -16.80
N VAL A 373 21.23 16.61 -16.22
CA VAL A 373 22.33 15.99 -16.95
C VAL A 373 21.97 14.59 -17.44
N GLY A 374 21.21 13.84 -16.64
CA GLY A 374 20.76 12.52 -17.06
C GLY A 374 19.80 11.86 -16.09
N GLN A 375 19.28 10.73 -16.54
CA GLN A 375 18.23 9.96 -15.90
C GLN A 375 18.56 8.48 -15.97
N SER A 376 18.25 7.75 -14.90
CA SER A 376 18.43 6.31 -14.84
C SER A 376 17.19 5.61 -14.34
N HIS A 377 16.69 4.63 -15.09
CA HIS A 377 15.50 3.85 -14.72
C HIS A 377 15.75 2.34 -14.87
N ASP A 378 14.86 1.53 -14.30
CA ASP A 378 14.86 0.09 -14.52
C ASP A 378 14.35 -0.29 -15.92
N GLY A 379 14.43 -1.58 -16.26
CA GLY A 379 14.02 -2.09 -17.57
C GLY A 379 12.50 -2.12 -17.79
N ALA A 380 11.68 -1.60 -16.88
CA ALA A 380 10.24 -1.69 -16.99
C ALA A 380 9.72 -0.87 -18.19
N GLN A 381 8.74 -1.41 -18.91
CA GLN A 381 8.22 -0.79 -20.13
C GLN A 381 7.62 0.60 -19.88
N ASN A 382 7.04 0.85 -18.70
CA ASN A 382 6.48 2.16 -18.35
C ASN A 382 7.57 3.22 -18.07
N MET A 383 8.79 2.78 -17.74
CA MET A 383 9.93 3.64 -17.47
C MET A 383 10.78 3.86 -18.74
N ARG A 384 11.06 2.79 -19.49
CA ARG A 384 11.96 2.75 -20.66
C ARG A 384 11.24 2.80 -22.02
N GLY A 385 9.91 2.69 -22.04
CA GLY A 385 9.13 2.48 -23.26
C GLY A 385 9.43 3.51 -24.34
N GLN A 386 9.70 3.04 -25.56
CA GLN A 386 10.20 3.84 -26.68
C GLN A 386 9.27 5.01 -27.08
N TYR A 387 7.96 4.88 -26.86
CA TYR A 387 6.96 5.86 -27.28
C TYR A 387 6.31 6.62 -26.13
N ASN A 388 5.95 5.93 -25.03
CA ASN A 388 5.18 6.50 -23.91
C ASN A 388 5.84 6.30 -22.53
N GLY A 389 7.12 5.91 -22.51
CA GLY A 389 7.86 5.71 -21.27
C GLY A 389 8.26 7.04 -20.63
N LEU A 390 8.41 7.05 -19.31
CA LEU A 390 8.92 8.21 -18.54
C LEU A 390 10.22 8.76 -19.15
N GLN A 391 11.11 7.86 -19.59
CA GLN A 391 12.36 8.21 -20.26
C GLN A 391 12.14 9.10 -21.48
N THR A 392 11.22 8.69 -22.37
CA THR A 392 10.97 9.37 -23.64
C THR A 392 10.39 10.75 -23.40
N LEU A 393 9.37 10.85 -22.53
CA LEU A 393 8.77 12.13 -22.16
C LEU A 393 9.79 13.10 -21.52
N THR A 394 10.69 12.58 -20.68
CA THR A 394 11.76 13.39 -20.08
C THR A 394 12.76 13.87 -21.13
N LYS A 395 13.08 13.05 -22.13
CA LYS A 395 13.98 13.42 -23.25
C LYS A 395 13.36 14.40 -24.23
N GLU A 396 12.05 14.33 -24.46
CA GLU A 396 11.33 15.29 -25.30
C GLU A 396 11.43 16.71 -24.73
N ASN A 397 11.32 16.85 -23.41
CA ASN A 397 11.43 18.13 -22.72
C ASN A 397 12.89 18.56 -22.44
N CYS A 398 13.80 17.60 -22.24
CA CYS A 398 15.22 17.85 -21.99
C CYS A 398 16.10 16.94 -22.87
N PRO A 399 16.42 17.35 -24.11
CA PRO A 399 17.18 16.54 -25.05
C PRO A 399 18.61 16.24 -24.60
N THR A 400 19.17 17.08 -23.72
CA THR A 400 20.51 16.94 -23.14
C THR A 400 20.59 15.86 -22.07
N ALA A 401 19.46 15.39 -21.54
CA ALA A 401 19.45 14.38 -20.48
C ALA A 401 19.82 12.99 -21.02
N ILE A 402 21.01 12.51 -20.66
CA ILE A 402 21.46 11.16 -21.01
C ILE A 402 20.63 10.14 -20.24
N PHE A 403 20.14 9.11 -20.96
CA PHE A 403 19.51 7.97 -20.33
C PHE A 403 20.54 6.87 -20.07
N VAL A 404 20.65 6.44 -18.82
CA VAL A 404 21.52 5.34 -18.39
C VAL A 404 20.66 4.20 -17.87
N TRP A 405 20.85 3.00 -18.39
CA TRP A 405 20.13 1.84 -17.88
C TRP A 405 20.66 1.44 -16.49
N CYS A 406 19.77 1.17 -15.54
CA CYS A 406 20.16 0.79 -14.19
C CYS A 406 20.92 -0.55 -14.16
N CYS A 407 22.22 -0.51 -13.86
CA CYS A 407 23.08 -1.70 -13.77
C CYS A 407 22.71 -2.66 -12.63
N ALA A 408 22.00 -2.20 -11.58
CA ALA A 408 21.49 -3.09 -10.55
C ALA A 408 20.43 -4.07 -11.10
N HIS A 409 19.81 -3.73 -12.24
CA HIS A 409 18.89 -4.61 -12.98
C HIS A 409 19.59 -5.35 -14.13
N SER A 410 20.65 -4.77 -14.71
CA SER A 410 21.45 -5.40 -15.78
C SER A 410 22.49 -6.40 -15.26
N LEU A 411 22.81 -6.36 -13.96
CA LEU A 411 23.30 -7.53 -13.22
C LEU A 411 22.13 -8.51 -13.16
N ASP A 412 21.93 -9.21 -14.28
CA ASP A 412 20.99 -10.31 -14.36
C ASP A 412 21.13 -11.13 -13.07
N PRO A 413 20.05 -11.38 -12.33
CA PRO A 413 20.00 -12.62 -11.60
C PRO A 413 20.02 -13.67 -12.72
N VAL A 414 21.20 -14.09 -13.17
CA VAL A 414 21.39 -15.35 -13.90
C VAL A 414 20.51 -16.29 -13.12
N ASP A 415 19.38 -16.71 -13.71
CA ASP A 415 18.18 -17.17 -13.01
C ASP A 415 18.52 -18.32 -12.07
N LEU A 416 19.14 -18.02 -10.93
CA LEU A 416 19.90 -19.03 -10.20
C LEU A 416 18.88 -19.93 -9.56
N PHE A 417 17.81 -19.32 -9.07
CA PHE A 417 16.69 -20.01 -8.46
C PHE A 417 15.80 -20.71 -9.48
N GLY A 418 15.49 -20.13 -10.65
CA GLY A 418 14.72 -20.82 -11.69
C GLY A 418 15.52 -21.90 -12.42
N ASN A 419 16.82 -21.72 -12.64
CA ASN A 419 17.72 -22.78 -13.12
C ASN A 419 17.87 -23.91 -12.10
N LEU A 420 18.01 -23.59 -10.80
CA LEU A 420 18.01 -24.61 -9.73
C LEU A 420 16.68 -25.35 -9.64
N GLU A 421 15.56 -24.67 -9.84
CA GLU A 421 14.22 -25.25 -9.85
C GLU A 421 14.00 -26.14 -11.09
N THR A 422 14.48 -25.72 -12.26
CA THR A 422 14.45 -26.51 -13.50
C THR A 422 15.33 -27.75 -13.38
N LEU A 423 16.53 -27.62 -12.78
CA LEU A 423 17.43 -28.74 -12.49
C LEU A 423 16.81 -29.70 -11.46
N TYR A 424 16.17 -29.17 -10.41
CA TYR A 424 15.43 -29.95 -9.43
C TYR A 424 14.32 -30.76 -10.11
N ASN A 425 13.50 -30.13 -10.96
CA ASN A 425 12.43 -30.79 -11.70
C ASN A 425 12.98 -31.82 -12.70
N PHE A 426 14.10 -31.54 -13.37
CA PHE A 426 14.76 -32.48 -14.28
C PHE A 426 15.26 -33.73 -13.55
N ILE A 427 15.85 -33.59 -12.37
CA ILE A 427 16.37 -34.69 -11.55
C ILE A 427 15.22 -35.45 -10.88
N CYS A 428 14.25 -34.74 -10.27
CA CYS A 428 13.14 -35.32 -9.52
C CYS A 428 11.99 -35.83 -10.38
N GLY A 429 11.89 -35.41 -11.65
CA GLY A 429 10.87 -35.87 -12.60
C GLY A 429 11.01 -37.34 -13.02
N SER A 430 12.11 -38.02 -12.70
CA SER A 430 12.30 -39.45 -12.96
C SER A 430 12.93 -40.19 -11.78
N LYS A 431 12.27 -41.26 -11.31
CA LYS A 431 12.79 -42.11 -10.22
C LYS A 431 14.17 -42.71 -10.54
N LYS A 432 14.46 -43.00 -11.82
CA LYS A 432 15.77 -43.50 -12.27
C LYS A 432 16.87 -42.44 -12.11
N LYS A 433 16.60 -41.18 -12.48
CA LYS A 433 17.55 -40.06 -12.32
C LYS A 433 17.84 -39.75 -10.84
N VAL A 434 16.82 -39.80 -9.98
CA VAL A 434 17.00 -39.67 -8.53
C VAL A 434 17.88 -40.78 -7.96
N ALA A 435 17.70 -42.02 -8.41
CA ALA A 435 18.51 -43.15 -7.96
C ALA A 435 19.97 -43.00 -8.41
N TYR A 436 20.20 -42.61 -9.67
CA TYR A 436 21.53 -42.36 -10.21
C TYR A 436 22.25 -41.21 -9.49
N TYR A 437 21.56 -40.09 -9.26
CA TYR A 437 22.08 -38.95 -8.49
C TYR A 437 22.50 -39.35 -7.06
N LYS A 438 21.68 -40.17 -6.38
CA LYS A 438 22.01 -40.71 -5.05
C LYS A 438 23.25 -41.62 -5.07
N ALA A 439 23.45 -42.39 -6.15
CA ALA A 439 24.59 -43.28 -6.30
C ALA A 439 25.89 -42.50 -6.53
N MET A 440 25.91 -41.51 -7.44
CA MET A 440 27.09 -40.67 -7.68
C MET A 440 27.52 -39.91 -6.41
N ARG A 441 26.56 -39.42 -5.63
CA ARG A 441 26.86 -38.65 -4.42
C ARG A 441 27.53 -39.49 -3.32
N LYS A 442 27.23 -40.79 -3.25
CA LYS A 442 27.92 -41.72 -2.34
C LYS A 442 29.40 -41.88 -2.70
N ASN A 443 29.76 -41.78 -3.98
CA ASN A 443 31.15 -41.91 -4.43
C ASN A 443 31.98 -40.64 -4.24
N CYS A 444 31.36 -39.46 -4.09
CA CYS A 444 32.06 -38.18 -3.95
C CYS A 444 32.19 -37.65 -2.50
N SER A 445 31.63 -38.33 -1.49
CA SER A 445 31.56 -37.81 -0.12
C SER A 445 32.60 -38.45 0.80
N SER A 446 33.78 -37.85 0.94
CA SER A 446 34.80 -38.26 1.91
C SER A 446 34.50 -37.85 3.36
N ASN A 447 33.37 -37.16 3.64
CA ASN A 447 32.95 -36.78 4.99
C ASN A 447 31.54 -37.27 5.33
N LYS A 448 31.43 -37.98 6.46
CA LYS A 448 30.23 -38.61 7.05
C LYS A 448 29.18 -37.60 7.55
N GLN A 449 28.71 -36.67 6.72
CA GLN A 449 27.47 -35.94 7.01
C GLN A 449 26.29 -36.63 6.35
N GLN A 450 25.31 -37.05 7.16
CA GLN A 450 24.06 -37.69 6.74
C GLN A 450 23.47 -37.02 5.50
N GLY A 451 23.22 -37.83 4.47
CA GLY A 451 22.77 -37.39 3.16
C GLY A 451 21.48 -36.58 3.22
N ARG A 452 21.60 -35.24 3.16
CA ARG A 452 20.46 -34.34 3.05
C ARG A 452 19.77 -34.56 1.71
N ARG A 453 18.47 -34.87 1.75
CA ARG A 453 17.60 -35.01 0.57
C ARG A 453 17.63 -33.72 -0.25
N LEU A 454 17.63 -33.82 -1.58
CA LEU A 454 17.47 -32.66 -2.47
C LEU A 454 16.15 -31.97 -2.10
N LYS A 455 16.21 -30.70 -1.68
CA LYS A 455 15.05 -29.90 -1.32
C LYS A 455 14.76 -28.90 -2.44
N ARG A 456 13.49 -28.57 -2.61
CA ARG A 456 13.03 -27.57 -3.55
C ARG A 456 13.37 -26.19 -3.00
N VAL A 457 13.79 -25.26 -3.85
CA VAL A 457 14.18 -23.90 -3.45
C VAL A 457 13.06 -23.20 -2.70
N SER A 458 11.80 -23.40 -3.11
CA SER A 458 10.61 -22.82 -2.47
C SER A 458 10.29 -23.39 -1.08
N THR A 459 10.99 -24.44 -0.64
CA THR A 459 10.74 -25.16 0.63
C THR A 459 11.94 -25.15 1.58
N THR A 460 12.98 -24.42 1.21
CA THR A 460 14.19 -24.11 2.01
C THR A 460 14.16 -22.67 2.41
#